data_AF-A0A4R4XMX9-F1
#
_entry.id   AF-A0A4R4XMX9-F1
#
_cell.length_a   1.000
_cell.length_b   1.000
_cell.length_c   1.000
_cell.angle_alpha   90.00
_cell.angle_beta   90.00
_cell.angle_gamma   90.00
#
_symmetry.space_group_name_H-M   'P 1'
#
loop_
_entity.id
_entity.type
_entity.pdbx_description
1 polymer ?
#
loop_
_entity_poly.entity_id
_entity_poly.type
_entity_poly.pdbx_seq_one_letter_code
_entity_poly.pdbx_strand_id
1 'polypeptide(L)'
;MIFTHDTEHALAVVVDLINTGPAASGAEELAGLPGLHAFVDRNDFSDIGELGGVDLARVLDLRERFHAVFRAEDVPAAVQKINEIVGEVRTTPHLTDHDGYSWHVHYFAPGAPLGEHLAADCGMALAHVVAAGELDRLRTCEAPDCSRVLVDLSRNRCRRYCDSRTCGNRMHVAAYRARQREAAL
;
A
#
# COMPACT_ATOMS: atom_id res chain seq x y z
N MET A 1 16.85 8.96 2.95
CA MET A 1 15.49 8.38 2.92
C MET A 1 14.54 9.50 3.26
N ILE A 2 13.46 9.66 2.50
CA ILE A 2 12.47 10.74 2.73
C ILE A 2 11.51 10.33 3.85
N PHE A 3 11.25 9.03 3.97
CA PHE A 3 10.39 8.45 4.98
C PHE A 3 11.20 7.57 5.94
N THR A 4 10.67 7.39 7.15
CA THR A 4 11.21 6.44 8.11
C THR A 4 10.92 5.00 7.67
N HIS A 5 11.62 4.04 8.24
CA HIS A 5 11.49 2.63 7.84
C HIS A 5 10.07 2.09 8.07
N ASP A 6 9.46 2.44 9.21
CA ASP A 6 8.06 2.15 9.56
C ASP A 6 7.08 2.76 8.56
N THR A 7 7.32 4.01 8.12
CA THR A 7 6.48 4.63 7.09
C THR A 7 6.62 3.90 5.75
N GLU A 8 7.84 3.51 5.34
CA GLU A 8 8.04 2.74 4.11
C GLU A 8 7.35 1.35 4.18
N HIS A 9 7.42 0.68 5.32
CA HIS A 9 6.76 -0.60 5.56
C HIS A 9 5.22 -0.45 5.48
N ALA A 10 4.64 0.51 6.21
CA ALA A 10 3.20 0.77 6.17
C ALA A 10 2.71 1.14 4.76
N LEU A 11 3.49 1.91 3.98
CA LEU A 11 3.17 2.18 2.57
C LEU A 11 3.24 0.92 1.69
N ALA A 12 4.15 -0.01 1.97
CA ALA A 12 4.19 -1.30 1.28
C ALA A 12 2.95 -2.15 1.57
N VAL A 13 2.50 -2.18 2.84
CA VAL A 13 1.25 -2.82 3.25
C VAL A 13 0.04 -2.23 2.51
N VAL A 14 -0.05 -0.90 2.40
CA VAL A 14 -1.13 -0.24 1.62
C VAL A 14 -1.15 -0.73 0.17
N VAL A 15 0.01 -0.76 -0.47
CA VAL A 15 0.15 -1.19 -1.87
C VAL A 15 -0.23 -2.66 -2.00
N ASP A 16 0.24 -3.52 -1.10
CA ASP A 16 -0.09 -4.94 -1.09
C ASP A 16 -1.60 -5.16 -0.92
N LEU A 17 -2.22 -4.49 0.06
CA LEU A 17 -3.65 -4.56 0.31
C LEU A 17 -4.47 -4.13 -0.92
N ILE A 18 -4.16 -2.98 -1.53
CA ILE A 18 -4.86 -2.53 -2.75
C ILE A 18 -4.70 -3.56 -3.88
N ASN A 19 -3.51 -4.13 -4.02
CA ASN A 19 -3.19 -5.06 -5.11
C ASN A 19 -3.80 -6.48 -4.94
N THR A 20 -4.38 -6.81 -3.78
CA THR A 20 -5.18 -8.03 -3.58
C THR A 20 -6.49 -8.01 -4.37
N GLY A 21 -6.95 -6.83 -4.77
CA GLY A 21 -8.22 -6.65 -5.46
C GLY A 21 -8.20 -7.22 -6.89
N PRO A 22 -9.34 -7.74 -7.38
CA PRO A 22 -9.41 -8.49 -8.64
C PRO A 22 -8.97 -7.70 -9.87
N ALA A 23 -9.13 -6.38 -9.88
CA ALA A 23 -8.64 -5.55 -10.96
C ALA A 23 -7.11 -5.66 -11.13
N ALA A 24 -6.38 -5.81 -10.02
CA ALA A 24 -4.93 -5.73 -9.93
C ALA A 24 -4.25 -7.10 -9.99
N SER A 25 -4.87 -8.12 -9.39
CA SER A 25 -4.37 -9.50 -9.33
C SER A 25 -5.02 -10.44 -10.35
N GLY A 26 -6.18 -10.08 -10.90
CA GLY A 26 -6.99 -10.93 -11.76
C GLY A 26 -8.00 -11.82 -11.01
N ALA A 27 -7.96 -11.85 -9.67
CA ALA A 27 -8.89 -12.60 -8.81
C ALA A 27 -9.04 -11.93 -7.43
N GLU A 28 -10.13 -12.17 -6.71
CA GLU A 28 -10.26 -11.67 -5.34
C GLU A 28 -9.37 -12.51 -4.39
N GLU A 29 -8.23 -11.96 -3.97
CA GLU A 29 -7.29 -12.65 -3.07
C GLU A 29 -7.77 -12.66 -1.61
N LEU A 30 -8.65 -11.72 -1.22
CA LEU A 30 -9.27 -11.64 0.10
C LEU A 30 -10.72 -12.20 0.08
N ALA A 31 -10.96 -13.30 -0.63
CA ALA A 31 -12.29 -13.91 -0.78
C ALA A 31 -12.81 -14.65 0.47
N GLY A 32 -12.11 -14.57 1.61
CA GLY A 32 -12.45 -15.26 2.85
C GLY A 32 -11.33 -15.21 3.88
N LEU A 33 -11.55 -15.86 5.04
CA LEU A 33 -10.57 -15.91 6.12
C LEU A 33 -9.21 -16.48 5.69
N PRO A 34 -9.09 -17.54 4.86
CA PRO A 34 -7.78 -18.02 4.43
C PRO A 34 -6.95 -16.95 3.69
N GLY A 35 -7.59 -16.13 2.87
CA GLY A 35 -6.94 -15.02 2.18
C GLY A 35 -6.49 -13.92 3.16
N LEU A 36 -7.33 -13.62 4.17
CA LEU A 36 -6.99 -12.68 5.22
C LEU A 36 -5.78 -13.14 6.05
N HIS A 37 -5.74 -14.41 6.45
CA HIS A 37 -4.59 -14.98 7.16
C HIS A 37 -3.33 -14.91 6.30
N ALA A 38 -3.40 -15.27 5.01
CA ALA A 38 -2.26 -15.16 4.10
C ALA A 38 -1.78 -13.71 3.88
N PHE A 39 -2.67 -12.73 3.96
CA PHE A 39 -2.31 -11.31 3.93
C PHE A 39 -1.60 -10.88 5.22
N VAL A 40 -2.14 -11.30 6.37
CA VAL A 40 -1.55 -11.04 7.69
C VAL A 40 -0.14 -11.62 7.78
N ASP A 41 0.02 -12.90 7.43
CA ASP A 41 1.30 -13.61 7.49
C ASP A 41 2.34 -12.98 6.55
N ARG A 42 1.93 -12.58 5.33
CA ARG A 42 2.85 -12.00 4.34
C ARG A 42 3.35 -10.61 4.73
N ASN A 43 2.55 -9.86 5.46
CA ASN A 43 2.89 -8.50 5.91
C ASN A 43 3.42 -8.49 7.35
N ASP A 44 3.71 -9.67 7.92
CA ASP A 44 4.30 -9.83 9.26
C ASP A 44 3.52 -9.11 10.38
N PHE A 45 2.19 -9.06 10.28
CA PHE A 45 1.36 -8.48 11.33
C PHE A 45 1.42 -9.33 12.61
N SER A 46 1.78 -8.69 13.71
CA SER A 46 1.82 -9.30 15.04
C SER A 46 0.80 -8.65 15.98
N ASP A 47 0.65 -9.24 17.17
CA ASP A 47 -0.20 -8.73 18.27
C ASP A 47 -1.66 -8.41 17.87
N ILE A 48 -2.21 -9.20 16.93
CA ILE A 48 -3.62 -9.12 16.54
C ILE A 48 -4.43 -10.23 17.22
N GLY A 49 -5.69 -9.91 17.54
CA GLY A 49 -6.65 -10.89 18.04
C GLY A 49 -7.07 -11.95 17.00
N GLU A 50 -8.00 -12.83 17.38
CA GLU A 50 -8.56 -13.84 16.46
C GLU A 50 -9.25 -13.18 15.26
N LEU A 51 -8.85 -13.57 14.04
CA LEU A 51 -9.39 -13.02 12.80
C LEU A 51 -10.78 -13.59 12.47
N GLY A 52 -11.76 -12.70 12.34
CA GLY A 52 -13.14 -13.04 12.00
C GLY A 52 -13.66 -12.38 10.73
N GLY A 53 -14.93 -12.66 10.41
CA GLY A 53 -15.60 -12.06 9.25
C GLY A 53 -15.75 -10.54 9.36
N VAL A 54 -15.78 -10.00 10.58
CA VAL A 54 -15.79 -8.56 10.85
C VAL A 54 -14.46 -7.92 10.42
N ASP A 55 -13.33 -8.55 10.74
CA ASP A 55 -12.00 -8.08 10.33
C ASP A 55 -11.87 -8.12 8.81
N LEU A 56 -12.32 -9.20 8.16
CA LEU A 56 -12.32 -9.30 6.71
C LEU A 56 -13.12 -8.17 6.07
N ALA A 57 -14.34 -7.92 6.54
CA ALA A 57 -15.18 -6.84 6.02
C ALA A 57 -14.51 -5.47 6.20
N ARG A 58 -13.86 -5.24 7.35
CA ARG A 58 -13.15 -3.99 7.63
C ARG A 58 -11.89 -3.83 6.76
N VAL A 59 -11.13 -4.89 6.52
CA VAL A 59 -9.95 -4.87 5.64
C VAL A 59 -10.35 -4.59 4.20
N LEU A 60 -11.45 -5.18 3.72
CA LEU A 60 -12.00 -4.91 2.39
C LEU A 60 -12.50 -3.46 2.23
N ASP A 61 -13.15 -2.89 3.25
CA ASP A 61 -13.52 -1.47 3.29
C ASP A 61 -12.30 -0.56 3.20
N LEU A 62 -11.28 -0.81 4.04
CA LEU A 62 -10.05 -0.04 4.04
C LEU A 62 -9.29 -0.15 2.71
N ARG A 63 -9.30 -1.31 2.06
CA ARG A 63 -8.72 -1.50 0.72
C ARG A 63 -9.28 -0.50 -0.29
N GLU A 64 -10.60 -0.38 -0.38
CA GLU A 64 -11.24 0.55 -1.31
C GLU A 64 -10.94 2.01 -0.96
N ARG A 65 -10.89 2.34 0.33
CA ARG A 65 -10.61 3.69 0.81
C ARG A 65 -9.17 4.10 0.56
N PHE A 66 -8.20 3.23 0.81
CA PHE A 66 -6.81 3.48 0.44
C PHE A 66 -6.65 3.61 -1.06
N HIS A 67 -7.31 2.77 -1.87
CA HIS A 67 -7.28 2.91 -3.32
C HIS A 67 -7.86 4.26 -3.77
N ALA A 68 -8.89 4.77 -3.09
CA ALA A 68 -9.44 6.09 -3.36
C ALA A 68 -8.43 7.23 -3.07
N VAL A 69 -7.48 7.06 -2.14
CA VAL A 69 -6.38 8.01 -1.92
C VAL A 69 -5.44 8.04 -3.12
N PHE A 70 -5.08 6.87 -3.67
CA PHE A 70 -4.25 6.76 -4.88
C PHE A 70 -4.90 7.36 -6.14
N ARG A 71 -6.24 7.47 -6.13
CA ARG A 71 -7.04 8.02 -7.23
C ARG A 71 -7.48 9.48 -6.98
N ALA A 72 -7.01 10.11 -5.91
CA ALA A 72 -7.36 11.49 -5.61
C ALA A 72 -6.87 12.42 -6.74
N GLU A 73 -7.73 13.36 -7.15
CA GLU A 73 -7.43 14.29 -8.24
C GLU A 73 -6.39 15.35 -7.82
N ASP A 74 -6.38 15.70 -6.53
CA ASP A 74 -5.49 16.69 -5.95
C ASP A 74 -5.18 16.41 -4.47
N VAL A 75 -4.30 17.24 -3.90
CA VAL A 75 -3.89 17.15 -2.50
C VAL A 75 -5.08 17.33 -1.54
N PRO A 76 -5.95 18.35 -1.67
CA PRO A 76 -7.13 18.48 -0.82
C PRO A 76 -8.03 17.24 -0.78
N ALA A 77 -8.30 16.61 -1.93
CA ALA A 77 -9.10 15.40 -2.01
C ALA A 77 -8.42 14.21 -1.31
N ALA A 78 -7.09 14.07 -1.45
CA ALA A 78 -6.32 13.05 -0.74
C ALA A 78 -6.36 13.27 0.78
N VAL A 79 -6.16 14.51 1.24
CA VAL A 79 -6.21 14.89 2.66
C VAL A 79 -7.56 14.55 3.27
N GLN A 80 -8.66 14.87 2.58
CA GLN A 80 -10.00 14.56 3.08
C GLN A 80 -10.15 13.04 3.33
N LYS A 81 -9.78 12.21 2.37
CA LYS A 81 -9.88 10.75 2.46
C LYS A 81 -9.00 10.17 3.57
N ILE A 82 -7.77 10.67 3.70
CA ILE A 82 -6.85 10.25 4.76
C ILE A 82 -7.44 10.61 6.14
N ASN A 83 -7.96 11.83 6.30
CA ASN A 83 -8.58 12.26 7.55
C ASN A 83 -9.82 11.45 7.91
N GLU A 84 -10.62 11.03 6.92
CA GLU A 84 -11.76 10.12 7.15
C GLU A 84 -11.26 8.76 7.71
N ILE A 85 -10.15 8.22 7.20
CA ILE A 85 -9.61 6.93 7.65
C ILE A 85 -9.03 7.05 9.06
N VAL A 86 -8.15 8.02 9.27
CA VAL A 86 -7.45 8.21 10.56
C VAL A 86 -8.41 8.69 11.65
N GLY A 87 -9.43 9.48 11.30
CA GLY A 87 -10.42 10.01 12.25
C GLY A 87 -11.40 8.98 12.81
N GLU A 88 -11.49 7.78 12.21
CA GLU A 88 -12.34 6.69 12.70
C GLU A 88 -11.70 5.89 13.84
N VAL A 89 -10.38 5.98 14.00
CA VAL A 89 -9.63 5.23 15.00
C VAL A 89 -9.10 6.13 16.09
N ARG A 90 -9.04 5.62 17.32
CA ARG A 90 -8.39 6.32 18.42
C ARG A 90 -6.90 6.07 18.34
N THR A 91 -6.17 7.00 17.72
CA THR A 91 -4.72 6.86 17.65
C THR A 91 -4.10 6.96 19.04
N THR A 92 -3.29 5.96 19.40
CA THR A 92 -2.56 5.88 20.67
C THR A 92 -1.07 5.70 20.38
N PRO A 93 -0.35 6.78 20.02
CA PRO A 93 1.05 6.68 19.62
C PRO A 93 1.92 6.12 20.74
N HIS A 94 2.73 5.11 20.45
CA HIS A 94 3.70 4.57 21.39
C HIS A 94 4.94 4.05 20.67
N LEU A 95 6.09 4.14 21.35
CA LEU A 95 7.37 3.63 20.85
C LEU A 95 7.51 2.15 21.19
N THR A 96 7.97 1.35 20.23
CA THR A 96 8.23 -0.08 20.39
C THR A 96 9.43 -0.52 19.56
N ASP A 97 10.03 -1.66 19.91
CA ASP A 97 11.16 -2.29 19.22
C ASP A 97 10.90 -3.78 18.89
N HIS A 98 9.63 -4.16 18.75
CA HIS A 98 9.23 -5.51 18.35
C HIS A 98 9.23 -5.72 16.83
N ASP A 99 8.80 -6.91 16.38
CA ASP A 99 8.67 -7.30 14.96
C ASP A 99 9.97 -7.34 14.15
N GLY A 100 11.10 -7.45 14.84
CA GLY A 100 12.42 -7.57 14.19
C GLY A 100 12.99 -6.24 13.69
N TYR A 101 12.36 -5.12 14.04
CA TYR A 101 12.80 -3.78 13.69
C TYR A 101 13.36 -3.02 14.91
N SER A 102 14.16 -1.98 14.65
CA SER A 102 14.58 -1.05 15.70
C SER A 102 13.42 -0.14 16.11
N TRP A 103 13.63 0.71 17.13
CA TRP A 103 12.61 1.61 17.68
C TRP A 103 11.79 2.34 16.61
N HIS A 104 10.48 2.13 16.65
CA HIS A 104 9.51 2.76 15.75
C HIS A 104 8.21 3.09 16.50
N VAL A 105 7.32 3.84 15.85
CA VAL A 105 6.06 4.31 16.44
C VAL A 105 4.90 3.54 15.81
N HIS A 106 4.09 2.89 16.64
CA HIS A 106 2.74 2.51 16.26
C HIS A 106 1.74 3.56 16.68
N TYR A 107 0.65 3.67 15.92
CA TYR A 107 -0.43 4.61 16.19
C TYR A 107 -1.68 3.94 16.77
N PHE A 108 -1.64 2.66 17.11
CA PHE A 108 -2.74 1.89 17.70
C PHE A 108 -2.41 1.41 19.12
N ALA A 109 -3.42 0.95 19.87
CA ALA A 109 -3.21 0.34 21.18
C ALA A 109 -2.78 -1.14 21.05
N PRO A 110 -1.93 -1.68 21.94
CA PRO A 110 -1.58 -3.11 21.92
C PRO A 110 -2.82 -4.02 21.94
N GLY A 111 -2.81 -5.08 21.14
CA GLY A 111 -3.94 -5.99 20.95
C GLY A 111 -5.15 -5.40 20.20
N ALA A 112 -5.00 -4.28 19.49
CA ALA A 112 -6.10 -3.72 18.71
C ALA A 112 -6.49 -4.63 17.53
N PRO A 113 -7.73 -4.53 17.02
CA PRO A 113 -8.13 -5.29 15.84
C PRO A 113 -7.30 -4.90 14.62
N LEU A 114 -7.12 -5.83 13.67
CA LEU A 114 -6.34 -5.62 12.44
C LEU A 114 -6.79 -4.37 11.67
N GLY A 115 -8.09 -4.11 11.63
CA GLY A 115 -8.65 -2.91 10.98
C GLY A 115 -8.17 -1.59 11.60
N GLU A 116 -7.92 -1.57 12.91
CA GLU A 116 -7.36 -0.39 13.58
C GLU A 116 -5.86 -0.23 13.30
N HIS A 117 -5.11 -1.34 13.26
CA HIS A 117 -3.70 -1.33 12.88
C HIS A 117 -3.53 -0.71 11.48
N LEU A 118 -4.29 -1.24 10.52
CA LEU A 118 -4.29 -0.75 9.15
C LEU A 118 -4.71 0.73 9.08
N ALA A 119 -5.85 1.10 9.64
CA ALA A 119 -6.33 2.48 9.55
C ALA A 119 -5.37 3.49 10.19
N ALA A 120 -4.77 3.14 11.34
CA ALA A 120 -3.85 4.01 12.06
C ALA A 120 -2.50 4.11 11.36
N ASP A 121 -1.74 3.01 11.24
CA ASP A 121 -0.37 3.07 10.75
C ASP A 121 -0.31 3.41 9.26
N CYS A 122 -1.16 2.77 8.44
CA CYS A 122 -1.19 3.05 7.00
C CYS A 122 -1.78 4.44 6.70
N GLY A 123 -2.81 4.85 7.45
CA GLY A 123 -3.39 6.19 7.33
C GLY A 123 -2.37 7.28 7.68
N MET A 124 -1.61 7.10 8.76
CA MET A 124 -0.53 8.02 9.15
C MET A 124 0.63 8.02 8.15
N ALA A 125 0.99 6.87 7.59
CA ALA A 125 2.02 6.79 6.55
C ALA A 125 1.60 7.57 5.29
N LEU A 126 0.34 7.46 4.86
CA LEU A 126 -0.21 8.27 3.76
C LEU A 126 -0.24 9.77 4.13
N ALA A 127 -0.59 10.11 5.37
CA ALA A 127 -0.54 11.49 5.85
C ALA A 127 0.88 12.07 5.78
N HIS A 128 1.91 11.28 6.14
CA HIS A 128 3.31 11.69 6.02
C HIS A 128 3.73 11.94 4.57
N VAL A 129 3.28 11.12 3.62
CA VAL A 129 3.52 11.35 2.17
C VAL A 129 2.96 12.70 1.74
N VAL A 130 1.73 13.00 2.13
CA VAL A 130 1.07 14.28 1.78
C VAL A 130 1.75 15.46 2.47
N ALA A 131 2.04 15.35 3.76
CA ALA A 131 2.72 16.39 4.53
C ALA A 131 4.13 16.71 4.00
N ALA A 132 4.83 15.71 3.45
CA ALA A 132 6.11 15.88 2.77
C ALA A 132 6.00 16.52 1.38
N GLY A 133 4.79 16.72 0.84
CA GLY A 133 4.57 17.22 -0.51
C GLY A 133 4.89 16.19 -1.61
N GLU A 134 4.76 14.90 -1.30
CA GLU A 134 5.22 13.80 -2.15
C GLU A 134 4.06 12.92 -2.66
N LEU A 135 2.85 13.49 -2.79
CA LEU A 135 1.66 12.76 -3.28
C LEU A 135 1.89 12.11 -4.65
N ASP A 136 2.74 12.71 -5.49
CA ASP A 136 3.11 12.20 -6.82
C ASP A 136 3.92 10.88 -6.81
N ARG A 137 4.32 10.41 -5.62
CA ARG A 137 4.88 9.07 -5.42
C ARG A 137 3.82 7.98 -5.39
N LEU A 138 2.57 8.29 -5.07
CA LEU A 138 1.46 7.34 -5.14
C LEU A 138 1.05 7.20 -6.61
N ARG A 139 1.26 6.04 -7.21
CA ARG A 139 1.09 5.84 -8.65
C ARG A 139 0.34 4.57 -8.98
N THR A 140 -0.32 4.59 -10.14
CA THR A 140 -0.76 3.37 -10.85
C THR A 140 0.34 2.92 -11.80
N CYS A 141 0.46 1.60 -11.98
CA CYS A 141 1.41 1.00 -12.91
C CYS A 141 1.16 1.51 -14.34
N GLU A 142 2.22 1.94 -15.02
CA GLU A 142 2.11 2.46 -16.40
C GLU A 142 2.12 1.36 -17.48
N ALA A 143 2.24 0.08 -17.09
CA ALA A 143 2.22 -1.01 -18.05
C ALA A 143 0.79 -1.22 -18.59
N PRO A 144 0.60 -1.43 -19.91
CA PRO A 144 -0.71 -1.76 -20.45
C PRO A 144 -1.31 -2.97 -19.74
N ASP A 145 -2.64 -2.94 -19.56
CA ASP A 145 -3.44 -4.01 -18.94
C ASP A 145 -3.01 -4.34 -17.49
N CYS A 146 -2.39 -3.40 -16.77
CA CYS A 146 -2.05 -3.55 -15.36
C CYS A 146 -2.67 -2.41 -14.56
N SER A 147 -3.50 -2.74 -13.56
CA SER A 147 -4.13 -1.74 -12.69
C SER A 147 -3.52 -1.67 -11.28
N ARG A 148 -2.41 -2.38 -11.05
CA ARG A 148 -1.69 -2.37 -9.78
C ARG A 148 -1.22 -0.98 -9.41
N VAL A 149 -1.22 -0.66 -8.13
CA VAL A 149 -0.63 0.56 -7.59
C VAL A 149 0.79 0.33 -7.08
N LEU A 150 1.54 1.41 -6.87
CA LEU A 150 2.88 1.42 -6.29
C LEU A 150 3.16 2.74 -5.58
N VAL A 151 4.09 2.70 -4.63
CA VAL A 151 4.77 3.89 -4.13
C VAL A 151 6.17 3.97 -4.74
N ASP A 152 6.48 5.11 -5.35
CA ASP A 152 7.80 5.39 -5.87
C ASP A 152 8.75 5.86 -4.75
N LEU A 153 9.48 4.93 -4.15
CA LEU A 153 10.52 5.22 -3.15
C LEU A 153 11.91 5.48 -3.79
N SER A 154 11.99 5.58 -5.13
CA SER A 154 13.27 5.88 -5.79
C SER A 154 13.71 7.32 -5.52
N ARG A 155 15.04 7.51 -5.45
CA ARG A 155 15.64 8.82 -5.22
C ARG A 155 15.28 9.84 -6.30
N ASN A 156 15.13 9.40 -7.55
CA ASN A 156 14.92 10.23 -8.73
C ASN A 156 13.49 10.17 -9.30
N ARG A 157 12.54 9.63 -8.53
CA ARG A 157 11.11 9.51 -8.93
C ARG A 157 10.91 8.85 -10.29
N CYS A 158 11.64 7.76 -10.54
CA CYS A 158 11.66 7.09 -11.85
C CYS A 158 10.92 5.74 -11.86
N ARG A 159 10.30 5.32 -10.76
CA ARG A 159 9.60 4.03 -10.72
C ARG A 159 8.25 4.17 -11.43
N ARG A 160 8.14 3.53 -12.59
CA ARG A 160 6.94 3.58 -13.45
C ARG A 160 6.05 2.34 -13.36
N TYR A 161 6.59 1.23 -12.84
CA TYR A 161 5.93 -0.07 -12.87
C TYR A 161 5.84 -0.70 -11.48
N CYS A 162 4.76 -1.45 -11.25
CA CYS A 162 4.47 -2.04 -9.95
C CYS A 162 5.60 -2.95 -9.43
N ASP A 163 6.25 -3.69 -10.32
CA ASP A 163 7.38 -4.54 -9.99
C ASP A 163 8.34 -4.65 -11.18
N SER A 164 9.65 -4.70 -10.87
CA SER A 164 10.71 -4.70 -11.86
C SER A 164 10.82 -6.06 -12.59
N ARG A 165 10.53 -7.16 -11.89
CA ARG A 165 10.65 -8.52 -12.44
C ARG A 165 9.48 -8.91 -13.33
N THR A 166 8.32 -8.31 -13.13
CA THR A 166 7.10 -8.54 -13.89
C THR A 166 6.87 -7.45 -14.94
N CYS A 167 6.13 -6.39 -14.60
CA CYS A 167 5.77 -5.32 -15.54
C CYS A 167 7.00 -4.58 -16.07
N GLY A 168 8.00 -4.31 -15.24
CA GLY A 168 9.25 -3.68 -15.66
C GLY A 168 9.96 -4.47 -16.76
N ASN A 169 10.19 -5.76 -16.53
CA ASN A 169 10.80 -6.65 -17.52
C ASN A 169 9.94 -6.77 -18.80
N ARG A 170 8.61 -6.93 -18.66
CA ARG A 170 7.67 -6.98 -19.80
C ARG A 170 7.81 -5.75 -20.69
N MET A 171 7.88 -4.56 -20.11
CA MET A 171 8.02 -3.30 -20.85
C MET A 171 9.41 -3.12 -21.44
N HIS A 172 10.47 -3.53 -20.74
CA HIS A 172 11.84 -3.53 -21.28
C HIS A 172 11.96 -4.43 -22.52
N VAL A 173 11.41 -5.65 -22.46
CA VAL A 173 11.40 -6.60 -23.58
C VAL A 173 10.61 -6.03 -24.76
N ALA A 174 9.44 -5.44 -24.52
CA ALA A 174 8.62 -4.82 -25.56
C ALA A 174 9.37 -3.68 -26.26
N ALA A 175 10.01 -2.79 -25.49
CA ALA A 175 10.80 -1.68 -26.01
C ALA A 175 12.03 -2.16 -26.81
N TYR A 176 12.71 -3.20 -26.33
CA TYR A 176 13.82 -3.82 -27.06
C TYR A 176 13.37 -4.38 -28.42
N ARG A 177 12.25 -5.11 -28.45
CA ARG A 177 11.67 -5.65 -29.70
C ARG A 177 11.24 -4.55 -30.67
N ALA A 178 10.72 -3.42 -30.17
CA ALA A 178 10.37 -2.28 -31.02
C ALA A 178 11.61 -1.70 -31.72
N ARG A 179 12.68 -1.42 -30.97
CA ARG A 179 13.95 -0.93 -31.54
C ARG A 179 14.56 -1.89 -32.56
N GLN A 180 14.48 -3.20 -32.33
CA GLN A 180 14.96 -4.20 -33.30
C GLN A 180 14.17 -4.19 -34.61
N ARG A 181 12.86 -3.94 -34.56
CA ARG A 181 12.05 -3.79 -35.78
C ARG A 181 12.37 -2.50 -36.53
N GLU A 182 12.56 -1.40 -35.82
CA GLU A 182 12.95 -0.11 -36.41
C GLU A 182 14.33 -0.17 -37.06
N ALA A 183 15.29 -0.86 -36.45
CA ALA A 183 16.63 -1.04 -37.02
C ALA A 183 16.68 -2.00 -38.23
N ALA A 184 15.63 -2.78 -38.44
CA ALA A 184 15.50 -3.72 -39.56
C ALA A 184 14.69 -3.15 -40.74
N LEU A 185 14.14 -1.93 -40.60
CA LEU A 185 13.47 -1.14 -41.64
C LEU A 185 14.49 -0.19 -42.30
#